data_AF-A0A5S3VXN6-F1
#
_entry.id   AF-A0A5S3VXN6-F1
#
_cell.length_a   1.000
_cell.length_b   1.000
_cell.length_c   1.000
_cell.angle_alpha   90.00
_cell.angle_beta   90.00
_cell.angle_gamma   90.00
#
_symmetry.space_group_name_H-M   'P 1'
#
loop_
_entity.id
_entity.type
_entity.pdbx_description
1 polymer ?
#
loop_
_entity_poly.entity_id
_entity_poly.type
_entity_poly.pdbx_seq_one_letter_code
_entity_poly.pdbx_strand_id
1 'polypeptide(L)' 'VVGRSIRDIKLPVGTTIGAIVRDDDVLIAHDDTMIMSGDHVIMFLIDKRQISVVEKLFQVSSLFV' A
#
# COMPACT_ATOMS: atom_id res chain seq x y z
N VAL A 1 -5.76 3.94 -3.75
CA VAL A 1 -4.30 4.10 -3.50
C VAL A 1 -3.45 4.11 -4.75
N VAL A 2 -3.77 3.31 -5.76
CA VAL A 2 -3.07 3.28 -7.05
C VAL A 2 -2.89 4.69 -7.65
N GLY A 3 -1.74 4.95 -8.25
CA GLY A 3 -1.38 6.22 -8.86
C GLY A 3 -0.85 7.27 -7.88
N ARG A 4 -0.52 6.90 -6.63
CA ARG A 4 0.06 7.79 -5.61
C ARG A 4 1.45 7.31 -5.21
N SER A 5 2.32 8.25 -4.85
CA SER A 5 3.62 7.91 -4.24
C SER A 5 3.44 7.52 -2.77
N ILE A 6 4.35 6.69 -2.23
CA ILE A 6 4.26 6.17 -0.85
C ILE A 6 4.10 7.32 0.17
N ARG A 7 4.89 8.40 0.05
CA ARG A 7 4.80 9.57 0.94
C ARG A 7 3.43 10.26 0.92
N ASP A 8 2.70 10.16 -0.18
CA ASP A 8 1.39 10.80 -0.30
C ASP A 8 0.30 9.98 0.40
N ILE A 9 0.56 8.71 0.74
CA ILE A 9 -0.43 7.81 1.32
C ILE A 9 -0.49 8.04 2.83
N LYS A 10 -1.68 8.37 3.32
CA LYS A 10 -1.95 8.46 4.76
C LYS A 10 -2.06 7.05 5.35
N LEU A 11 -0.92 6.51 5.76
CA LEU A 11 -0.83 5.21 6.40
C LEU A 11 -1.48 5.25 7.80
N PRO A 12 -2.18 4.17 8.22
CA PRO A 12 -2.66 4.05 9.59
C PRO A 12 -1.51 4.11 10.60
N VAL A 13 -1.83 4.51 11.84
CA VAL A 13 -0.83 4.64 12.92
C VAL A 13 -0.16 3.28 13.18
N GLY A 14 1.16 3.29 13.28
CA GLY A 14 1.94 2.08 13.52
C GLY A 14 1.99 1.13 12.33
N THR A 15 1.86 1.67 11.11
CA THR A 15 1.99 0.89 9.87
C THR A 15 3.08 1.46 8.97
N THR A 16 3.79 0.60 8.25
CA THR A 16 4.90 0.98 7.35
C THR A 16 4.90 0.08 6.13
N ILE A 17 5.24 0.62 4.96
CA ILE A 17 5.45 -0.16 3.74
C ILE A 17 6.93 -0.56 3.69
N GLY A 18 7.23 -1.85 3.62
CA GLY A 18 8.61 -2.35 3.56
C GLY A 18 9.11 -2.61 2.15
N ALA A 19 8.24 -3.14 1.28
CA ALA A 19 8.56 -3.45 -0.09
C ALA A 19 7.30 -3.49 -0.96
N ILE A 20 7.51 -3.38 -2.26
CA ILE A 20 6.50 -3.64 -3.28
C ILE A 20 7.02 -4.77 -4.15
N VAL A 21 6.21 -5.80 -4.35
CA VAL A 21 6.48 -6.82 -5.36
C VAL A 21 5.66 -6.47 -6.60
N ARG A 22 6.36 -6.28 -7.72
CA ARG A 22 5.77 -5.97 -9.02
C ARG A 22 6.29 -6.99 -10.01
N ASP A 23 5.38 -7.76 -10.58
CA ASP A 23 5.70 -8.92 -11.40
C ASP A 23 6.63 -9.87 -10.62
N ASP A 24 7.85 -10.10 -11.11
CA ASP A 24 8.86 -10.97 -10.46
C ASP A 24 9.93 -10.18 -9.68
N ASP A 25 9.79 -8.85 -9.57
CA ASP A 25 10.77 -7.96 -8.94
C ASP A 25 10.31 -7.47 -7.56
N VAL A 26 11.28 -7.36 -6.64
CA VAL A 26 11.08 -6.75 -5.32
C VAL A 26 11.70 -5.36 -5.31
N LEU A 27 10.85 -4.34 -5.16
CA LEU A 27 11.23 -2.95 -4.99
C LEU A 27 11.28 -2.61 -3.50
N ILE A 28 12.42 -2.11 -3.02
CA ILE A 28 12.52 -1.53 -1.68
C ILE A 28 11.67 -0.27 -1.64
N ALA A 29 10.80 -0.18 -0.64
CA ALA A 29 9.87 0.92 -0.52
C ALA A 29 10.60 2.22 -0.18
N HIS A 30 10.49 3.21 -1.06
CA HIS A 30 10.98 4.57 -0.85
C HIS A 30 9.83 5.57 -0.99
N ASP A 31 10.00 6.75 -0.38
CA ASP A 31 8.97 7.80 -0.31
C ASP A 31 8.40 8.20 -1.68
N ASP A 32 9.22 8.19 -2.73
CA ASP A 32 8.88 8.56 -4.10
C ASP A 32 8.35 7.40 -4.95
N THR A 33 8.39 6.16 -4.44
CA THR A 33 7.93 4.99 -5.17
C THR A 33 6.42 5.09 -5.42
N MET A 34 6.00 5.01 -6.68
CA MET A 34 4.60 5.08 -7.07
C MET A 34 3.95 3.69 -7.05
N ILE A 35 2.81 3.58 -6.35
CA ILE A 35 2.01 2.36 -6.34
C ILE A 35 1.23 2.25 -7.65
N MET A 36 1.36 1.10 -8.30
CA MET A 36 0.72 0.76 -9.56
C MET A 36 -0.34 -0.32 -9.37
N SER A 37 -1.21 -0.50 -10.37
CA SER A 37 -2.18 -1.60 -10.37
C SER A 37 -1.43 -2.92 -10.51
N GLY A 38 -1.84 -3.93 -9.74
CA GLY A 38 -1.17 -5.24 -9.71
C GLY A 38 -0.01 -5.36 -8.70
N ASP A 39 0.41 -4.25 -8.09
CA ASP A 39 1.44 -4.27 -7.04
C ASP A 39 0.97 -5.05 -5.80
N HIS A 40 1.84 -5.92 -5.30
CA HIS A 40 1.70 -6.52 -3.97
C HIS A 40 2.51 -5.72 -2.96
N VAL A 41 1.82 -5.01 -2.07
CA VAL A 41 2.47 -4.14 -1.09
C VAL A 41 2.69 -4.89 0.22
N ILE A 42 3.94 -5.07 0.61
CA ILE A 42 4.32 -5.72 1.87
C ILE A 42 4.34 -4.66 2.98
N MET A 43 3.49 -4.83 3.98
CA MET A 43 3.31 -3.87 5.07
C MET A 43 3.61 -4.51 6.43
N PHE A 44 4.26 -3.73 7.31
CA PHE A 44 4.46 -4.05 8.70
C PHE A 44 3.46 -3.29 9.55
N LEU A 45 2.75 -3.99 10.42
CA LEU A 45 1.76 -3.42 11.34
C LEU A 45 2.19 -3.77 12.77
N ILE A 46 2.34 -2.75 13.61
CA ILE A 46 2.62 -2.93 15.04
C ILE A 46 1.38 -3.47 15.78
N ASP A 47 0.18 -3.14 15.28
CA ASP A 47 -1.09 -3.55 15.86
C ASP A 47 -2.02 -4.17 14.80
N LYS A 48 -2.39 -5.44 15.02
CA LYS A 48 -3.29 -6.19 14.12
C LYS A 48 -4.68 -5.55 13.95
N ARG A 49 -5.12 -4.69 14.87
CA ARG A 49 -6.40 -3.96 14.74
C ARG A 49 -6.41 -3.04 13.51
N GLN A 50 -5.24 -2.64 13.01
CA GLN A 50 -5.10 -1.78 11.83
C GLN A 50 -5.40 -2.50 10.51
N ILE A 51 -5.48 -3.85 10.49
CA ILE A 51 -5.73 -4.62 9.27
C ILE A 51 -6.99 -4.12 8.55
N SER A 52 -8.11 -3.96 9.27
CA SER A 52 -9.37 -3.47 8.68
C SER A 52 -9.28 -2.06 8.07
N VAL A 53 -8.41 -1.21 8.61
CA VAL A 53 -8.19 0.15 8.10
C VAL A 53 -7.32 0.10 6.85
N VAL A 54 -6.29 -0.75 6.84
CA VAL A 54 -5.46 -1.03 5.67
C VAL A 54 -6.30 -1.63 4.53
N GLU A 55 -7.17 -2.59 4.80
CA GLU A 55 -8.06 -3.16 3.79
C GLU A 55 -8.92 -2.08 3.12
N LYS A 56 -9.54 -1.19 3.92
CA LYS A 56 -10.31 -0.05 3.39
C LYS A 56 -9.48 0.93 2.57
N LEU A 57 -8.22 1.13 2.95
CA LEU A 57 -7.30 1.99 2.21
C LEU A 57 -7.02 1.43 0.80
N PHE A 58 -6.91 0.10 0.67
CA PHE A 58 -6.63 -0.59 -0.60
C PHE A 58 -7.89 -1.03 -1.36
N GLN A 59 -9.08 -0.94 -0.78
CA GLN A 59 -10.34 -1.21 -1.46
C GLN A 59 -10.55 -0.29 -2.67
N VAL A 60 -10.97 -0.90 -3.78
CA VAL A 60 -11.42 -0.17 -4.96
C VAL A 60 -12.84 0.32 -4.70
N SER A 61 -13.10 1.63 -4.81
CA SER A 61 -14.47 2.12 -4.93
C SER A 61 -15.06 1.52 -6.20
N SER A 62 -16.11 0.71 -6.08
CA SER A 62 -16.77 -0.07 -7.12
C SER A 62 -17.51 0.77 -8.19
N LEU A 63 -16.89 1.85 -8.66
CA LEU A 63 -17.42 2.79 -9.65
C LEU A 63 -16.86 2.58 -11.06
N PHE A 64 -16.24 1.44 -11.34
CA PHE A 64 -15.81 1.09 -12.69
C PHE A 64 -16.85 0.13 -13.30
N VAL A 65 -17.71 0.69 -14.15
CA VAL A 65 -18.50 -0.01 -15.19
C VAL A 65 -17.89 0.35 -16.53
#